data_AF-A0A0R2D5M6-F1
#
_entry.id   AF-A0A0R2D5M6-F1
#
_cell.length_a   1.000
_cell.length_b   1.000
_cell.length_c   1.000
_cell.angle_alpha   90.00
_cell.angle_beta   90.00
_cell.angle_gamma   90.00
#
_symmetry.space_group_name_H-M   'P 1'
#
loop_
_entity.id
_entity.type
_entity.pdbx_description
1 polymer ?
#
loop_
_entity_poly.entity_id
_entity_poly.type
_entity_poly.pdbx_seq_one_letter_code
_entity_poly.pdbx_strand_id
1 'polypeptide(L)'
;MSEILREEFMAPLKISAYFLAKRIGVPTSRIQDILHDRRQVTIDTSIRLGRFFGVSERYFLNLQNDIDIRNAKQRKGKEYQRIQKYDSA
;
A
#
# COMPACT_ATOMS: atom_id res chain seq x y z
N MET A 1 3.48 -4.78 -1.40
CA MET A 1 2.08 -4.44 -1.05
C MET A 1 1.16 -5.57 -1.47
N SER A 2 1.22 -5.97 -2.75
CA SER A 2 0.52 -7.14 -3.30
C SER A 2 0.66 -8.40 -2.44
N GLU A 3 1.90 -8.73 -2.05
CA GLU A 3 2.25 -9.88 -1.21
C GLU A 3 1.52 -9.82 0.15
N ILE A 4 1.68 -8.74 0.91
CA ILE A 4 1.02 -8.56 2.21
C ILE A 4 -0.50 -8.63 2.09
N LEU A 5 -1.11 -7.91 1.15
CA LEU A 5 -2.56 -7.96 0.95
C LEU A 5 -3.04 -9.40 0.61
N ARG A 6 -2.26 -10.13 -0.18
CA ARG A 6 -2.61 -11.50 -0.59
C ARG A 6 -2.43 -12.48 0.56
N GLU A 7 -1.26 -12.51 1.17
CA GLU A 7 -0.82 -13.57 2.06
C GLU A 7 -1.28 -13.37 3.49
N GLU A 8 -1.32 -12.13 3.98
CA GLU A 8 -1.70 -11.83 5.37
C GLU A 8 -3.21 -11.61 5.53
N PHE A 9 -3.91 -11.22 4.47
CA PHE A 9 -5.32 -10.86 4.55
C PHE A 9 -6.22 -11.74 3.68
N MET A 10 -5.96 -11.84 2.37
CA MET A 10 -6.90 -12.51 1.46
C MET A 10 -6.85 -14.04 1.57
N ALA A 11 -5.65 -14.63 1.61
CA ALA A 11 -5.46 -16.08 1.66
C ALA A 11 -5.99 -16.71 2.96
N PRO A 12 -5.73 -16.14 4.16
CA PRO A 12 -6.27 -16.69 5.42
C PRO A 12 -7.80 -16.67 5.47
N LEU A 13 -8.41 -15.63 4.88
CA LEU A 13 -9.86 -15.49 4.80
C LEU A 13 -10.49 -16.23 3.61
N LYS A 14 -9.67 -16.82 2.73
CA LYS A 14 -10.08 -17.51 1.50
C LYS A 14 -10.99 -16.66 0.60
N ILE A 15 -10.72 -15.36 0.51
CA ILE A 15 -11.51 -14.42 -0.30
C ILE A 15 -10.85 -14.11 -1.64
N SER A 16 -11.68 -13.97 -2.67
CA SER A 16 -11.22 -13.57 -4.01
C SER A 16 -11.09 -12.04 -4.14
N ALA A 17 -10.35 -11.59 -5.16
CA ALA A 17 -10.27 -10.15 -5.49
C ALA A 17 -11.65 -9.56 -5.81
N TYR A 18 -12.50 -10.33 -6.50
CA TYR A 18 -13.90 -9.95 -6.78
C TYR A 18 -14.70 -9.77 -5.48
N PHE A 19 -14.60 -10.73 -4.56
CA PHE A 19 -15.30 -10.64 -3.28
C PHE A 19 -14.86 -9.41 -2.49
N LEU A 20 -13.54 -9.22 -2.33
CA LEU A 20 -12.97 -8.06 -1.64
C LEU A 20 -13.46 -6.75 -2.26
N ALA A 21 -13.31 -6.61 -3.59
CA ALA A 21 -13.71 -5.41 -4.31
C ALA A 21 -15.20 -5.08 -4.11
N LYS A 22 -16.07 -6.09 -4.21
CA LYS A 22 -17.51 -5.95 -3.99
C LYS A 22 -17.82 -5.49 -2.56
N ARG A 23 -17.14 -6.04 -1.56
CA ARG A 23 -17.39 -5.70 -0.15
C ARG A 23 -16.91 -4.31 0.24
N ILE A 24 -15.82 -3.83 -0.39
CA ILE A 24 -15.30 -2.49 -0.11
C ILE A 24 -15.81 -1.42 -1.10
N GLY A 25 -16.70 -1.79 -2.02
CA GLY A 25 -17.36 -0.87 -2.94
C GLY A 25 -16.44 -0.25 -3.99
N VAL A 26 -15.55 -1.05 -4.60
CA VAL A 26 -14.65 -0.60 -5.69
C VAL A 26 -14.70 -1.55 -6.88
N PRO A 27 -14.28 -1.12 -8.08
CA PRO A 27 -14.15 -2.02 -9.23
C PRO A 27 -13.14 -3.16 -8.94
N THR A 28 -13.45 -4.38 -9.37
CA THR A 28 -12.56 -5.55 -9.23
C THR A 28 -11.17 -5.30 -9.83
N SER A 29 -11.11 -4.58 -10.96
CA SER A 29 -9.86 -4.19 -11.60
C SER A 29 -8.94 -3.41 -10.67
N ARG A 30 -9.49 -2.58 -9.76
CA ARG A 30 -8.68 -1.83 -8.79
C ARG A 30 -7.91 -2.77 -7.86
N ILE A 31 -8.57 -3.79 -7.32
CA ILE A 31 -7.92 -4.79 -6.45
C ILE A 31 -6.95 -5.64 -7.25
N GLN A 32 -7.32 -6.06 -8.46
CA GLN A 32 -6.42 -6.81 -9.33
C GLN A 32 -5.16 -6.01 -9.66
N ASP A 33 -5.26 -4.74 -10.01
CA ASP A 33 -4.09 -3.90 -10.30
C ASP A 33 -3.16 -3.78 -9.09
N ILE A 34 -3.71 -3.65 -7.88
CA ILE A 34 -2.92 -3.64 -6.63
C ILE A 34 -2.22 -4.99 -6.42
N LEU A 35 -2.94 -6.10 -6.63
CA LEU A 35 -2.39 -7.46 -6.48
C LEU A 35 -1.35 -7.84 -7.52
N HIS A 36 -1.23 -7.08 -8.63
CA HIS A 36 -0.20 -7.25 -9.66
C HIS A 36 0.81 -6.09 -9.67
N ASP A 37 0.83 -5.27 -8.62
CA ASP A 37 1.73 -4.12 -8.46
C ASP A 37 1.67 -3.10 -9.62
N ARG A 38 0.53 -3.05 -10.33
CA ARG A 38 0.24 -2.07 -11.41
C ARG A 38 -0.37 -0.78 -10.86
N ARG A 39 -0.83 -0.80 -9.62
CA ARG A 39 -1.46 0.34 -8.94
C ARG A 39 -1.03 0.37 -7.48
N GLN A 40 -0.64 1.55 -7.01
CA GLN A 40 -0.39 1.80 -5.60
C GLN A 40 -1.70 1.97 -4.82
N VAL A 41 -1.66 1.68 -3.52
CA VAL A 41 -2.78 1.93 -2.62
C VAL A 41 -2.93 3.44 -2.40
N THR A 42 -4.11 3.97 -2.71
CA THR A 42 -4.50 5.37 -2.43
C THR A 42 -5.07 5.53 -1.02
N ILE A 43 -5.24 6.77 -0.55
CA ILE A 43 -5.90 7.07 0.74
C ILE A 43 -7.31 6.44 0.81
N ASP A 44 -8.16 6.66 -0.21
CA ASP A 44 -9.50 6.06 -0.31
C ASP A 44 -9.45 4.53 -0.21
N THR A 45 -8.48 3.90 -0.89
CA THR A 45 -8.33 2.44 -0.86
C THR A 45 -7.86 1.95 0.51
N SER A 46 -6.94 2.66 1.16
CA SER A 46 -6.46 2.31 2.50
C SER A 46 -7.56 2.40 3.55
N ILE A 47 -8.39 3.46 3.53
CA ILE A 47 -9.55 3.59 4.43
C ILE A 47 -10.49 2.40 4.25
N ARG A 48 -10.83 2.07 2.99
CA ARG A 48 -11.73 0.96 2.64
C ARG A 48 -11.20 -0.40 3.11
N LEU A 49 -9.94 -0.70 2.83
CA LEU A 49 -9.30 -1.95 3.25
C LEU A 49 -9.16 -2.01 4.77
N GLY A 50 -8.78 -0.91 5.42
CA GLY A 50 -8.64 -0.83 6.87
C GLY A 50 -9.96 -1.15 7.59
N ARG A 51 -11.05 -0.51 7.16
CA ARG A 51 -12.40 -0.79 7.68
C ARG A 51 -12.83 -2.24 7.45
N PHE A 52 -12.54 -2.80 6.27
CA PHE A 52 -12.94 -4.16 5.94
C PHE A 52 -12.18 -5.23 6.73
N PHE A 53 -10.87 -5.06 6.90
CA PHE A 53 -10.01 -6.02 7.59
C PHE A 53 -9.84 -5.76 9.10
N GLY A 54 -10.46 -4.70 9.63
CA GLY A 54 -10.39 -4.38 11.06
C GLY A 54 -9.02 -3.87 11.51
N VAL A 55 -8.27 -3.22 10.60
CA VAL A 55 -7.00 -2.56 10.91
C VAL A 55 -7.14 -1.04 10.78
N SER A 56 -6.13 -0.29 11.21
CA SER A 56 -6.11 1.16 11.07
C SER A 56 -6.35 1.58 9.61
N GLU A 57 -7.14 2.64 9.39
CA GLU A 57 -7.39 3.24 8.06
C GLU A 57 -6.09 3.68 7.36
N ARG A 58 -5.00 3.88 8.13
CA ARG A 58 -3.67 4.25 7.63
C ARG A 58 -2.76 3.06 7.32
N TYR A 59 -3.13 1.85 7.73
CA TYR A 59 -2.24 0.67 7.70
C TYR A 59 -1.65 0.42 6.30
N PHE A 60 -2.51 0.25 5.30
CA PHE A 60 -2.07 -0.03 3.93
C PHE A 60 -1.36 1.16 3.30
N LEU A 61 -1.80 2.40 3.58
CA LEU A 61 -1.12 3.59 3.07
C LEU A 61 0.30 3.72 3.64
N ASN A 62 0.48 3.48 4.93
CA ASN A 62 1.81 3.54 5.56
C ASN A 62 2.73 2.49 4.97
N LEU A 63 2.24 1.27 4.79
CA LEU A 63 3.01 0.19 4.16
C LEU A 63 3.40 0.54 2.70
N GLN A 64 2.50 1.15 1.93
CA GLN A 64 2.82 1.65 0.59
C GLN A 64 3.94 2.70 0.65
N ASN A 65 3.81 3.68 1.54
CA ASN A 65 4.81 4.73 1.71
C ASN A 65 6.18 4.16 2.12
N ASP A 66 6.22 3.18 3.02
CA ASP A 66 7.47 2.56 3.46
C ASP A 66 8.18 1.82 2.33
N ILE A 67 7.42 1.13 1.47
CA ILE A 67 7.95 0.50 0.26
C ILE A 67 8.49 1.58 -0.69
N ASP A 68 7.73 2.65 -0.93
CA ASP A 68 8.12 3.72 -1.85
C ASP A 68 9.36 4.48 -1.36
N ILE A 69 9.45 4.76 -0.05
CA ILE A 69 10.62 5.38 0.57
C ILE A 69 11.85 4.47 0.43
N ARG A 70 11.72 3.16 0.71
CA ARG A 70 12.83 2.21 0.56
C ARG A 70 13.32 2.16 -0.90
N ASN A 71 12.40 2.05 -1.85
CA ASN A 71 12.71 2.04 -3.28
C ASN A 71 13.37 3.35 -3.72
N ALA A 72 12.87 4.50 -3.26
CA ALA A 72 13.44 5.80 -3.56
C ALA A 72 14.85 5.93 -2.99
N LYS A 73 15.08 5.51 -1.74
CA LYS A 73 16.41 5.51 -1.11
C LYS A 73 17.39 4.58 -1.84
N GLN A 74 16.94 3.44 -2.35
CA GLN A 74 17.80 2.57 -3.16
C GLN A 74 18.18 3.21 -4.49
N ARG A 75 17.24 3.86 -5.19
CA ARG A 75 17.49 4.48 -6.51
C ARG A 75 18.31 5.77 -6.42
N LYS A 76 18.06 6.59 -5.41
CA LYS A 76 18.61 7.96 -5.28
C LYS A 76 19.45 8.16 -4.00
N GLY A 77 19.89 7.09 -3.35
CA GLY A 77 20.55 7.18 -2.04
C GLY A 77 21.74 8.14 -2.00
N LYS A 78 22.61 8.11 -3.02
CA LYS A 78 23.77 9.03 -3.12
C LYS A 78 23.36 10.49 -3.29
N GLU A 79 22.25 10.76 -3.98
CA GLU A 79 21.69 12.11 -4.13
C GLU A 79 21.19 12.61 -2.77
N TYR A 80 20.41 11.79 -2.07
CA TYR A 80 19.87 12.14 -0.75
C TYR A 80 20.95 12.32 0.32
N GLN A 81 22.04 11.56 0.28
CA GLN A 81 23.16 11.69 1.22
C GLN A 81 23.89 13.03 1.13
N ARG A 82 23.80 13.73 -0.01
CA ARG A 82 24.44 15.04 -0.21
C ARG A 82 23.60 16.19 0.32
N ILE A 83 22.34 15.95 0.69
CA ILE A 83 21.46 16.98 1.22
C ILE A 83 21.93 17.33 2.63
N GLN A 84 22.34 18.59 2.81
CA GLN A 84 22.72 19.10 4.11
C GLN A 84 21.48 19.50 4.90
N LYS A 85 21.46 19.17 6.19
CA LYS A 85 20.42 19.64 7.10
C LYS A 85 20.53 21.16 7.19
N TYR A 86 19.38 21.84 7.11
CA TYR A 86 19.33 23.27 7.39
C TYR A 86 19.84 23.54 8.81
N ASP A 87 20.85 24.39 8.92
CA ASP A 87 21.40 24.88 10.18
C ASP A 87 21.10 26.38 10.27
N SER A 88 20.46 26.81 11.36
CA SER A 88 20.01 28.18 11.59
C SER A 88 20.87 28.89 12.64
N ALA A 89 22.20 28.66 12.58
CA ALA A 89 23.17 29.38 13.40
C ALA A 89 23.27 30.85 13.00
#